data_AF-A0A2M7FE34-F1
#
_entry.id   AF-A0A2M7FE34-F1
#
_cell.length_a   1.000
_cell.length_b   1.000
_cell.length_c   1.000
_cell.angle_alpha   90.00
_cell.angle_beta   90.00
_cell.angle_gamma   90.00
#
_symmetry.space_group_name_H-M   'P 1'
#
loop_
_entity.id
_entity.type
_entity.pdbx_description
1 polymer ?
#
loop_
_entity_poly.entity_id
_entity_poly.type
_entity_poly.pdbx_seq_one_letter_code
_entity_poly.pdbx_strand_id
1 'polypeptide(L)'
;MQYGLRVIMKTYTPVREVFEETGLAVSSIGESLGTYLSNIMIPIDQGLVGLLLSVYQVEVKNDAIQLSVEHTSAEWVSMQELVKRLRHKYPEAFLQLIAKGGNEICSL
;
A
#
# COMPACT_ATOMS: atom_id res chain seq x y z
N MET A 1 -8.37 19.95 1.30
CA MET A 1 -7.33 19.09 1.91
C MET A 1 -7.24 17.84 1.05
N GLN A 2 -6.13 17.65 0.35
CA GLN A 2 -5.91 16.51 -0.52
C GLN A 2 -5.25 15.43 0.36
N TYR A 3 -6.01 14.43 0.78
CA TYR A 3 -5.46 13.34 1.58
C TYR A 3 -4.73 12.38 0.64
N GLY A 4 -3.41 12.31 0.82
CA GLY A 4 -2.47 11.67 -0.09
C GLY A 4 -2.53 10.14 -0.03
N LEU A 5 -2.44 9.57 -1.24
CA LEU A 5 -2.06 8.22 -1.63
C LEU A 5 -2.01 7.13 -0.54
N ARG A 6 -2.90 6.13 -0.65
CA ARG A 6 -2.79 4.87 0.08
C ARG A 6 -2.23 3.76 -0.81
N VAL A 7 -1.07 3.25 -0.47
CA VAL A 7 -0.42 2.10 -1.13
C VAL A 7 -1.03 0.81 -0.58
N ILE A 8 -1.75 0.08 -1.42
CA ILE A 8 -2.23 -1.26 -1.10
C ILE A 8 -1.51 -2.26 -1.98
N MET A 9 -1.07 -3.35 -1.34
CA MET A 9 -0.06 -4.28 -1.84
C MET A 9 -0.64 -5.69 -1.87
N LYS A 10 -1.54 -6.01 -2.81
CA LYS A 10 -2.04 -7.38 -3.04
C LYS A 10 -2.51 -7.55 -4.50
N THR A 11 -2.54 -8.80 -4.97
CA THR A 11 -2.88 -9.21 -6.34
C THR A 11 -4.38 -9.18 -6.65
N TYR A 12 -5.23 -8.86 -5.67
CA TYR A 12 -6.67 -8.66 -5.84
C TYR A 12 -7.02 -7.18 -6.00
N THR A 13 -8.22 -6.91 -6.53
CA THR A 13 -8.71 -5.57 -6.86
C THR A 13 -8.50 -4.61 -5.68
N PRO A 14 -7.67 -3.56 -5.79
CA PRO A 14 -7.27 -2.72 -4.65
C PRO A 14 -8.50 -2.14 -3.92
N VAL A 15 -9.59 -1.87 -4.64
CA VAL A 15 -10.88 -1.44 -4.08
C VAL A 15 -11.42 -2.38 -3.01
N ARG A 16 -11.37 -3.69 -3.28
CA ARG A 16 -11.91 -4.69 -2.36
C ARG A 16 -11.05 -4.77 -1.10
N GLU A 17 -9.73 -4.85 -1.26
CA GLU A 17 -8.80 -4.92 -0.12
C GLU A 17 -8.84 -3.65 0.74
N VAL A 18 -8.94 -2.45 0.15
CA VAL A 18 -9.16 -1.20 0.91
C VAL A 18 -10.37 -1.35 1.83
N PHE A 19 -11.48 -1.82 1.27
CA PHE A 19 -12.73 -1.91 2.00
C PHE A 19 -12.68 -3.01 3.07
N GLU A 20 -12.17 -4.19 2.72
CA GLU A 20 -12.08 -5.33 3.64
C GLU A 20 -11.18 -5.03 4.84
N GLU A 21 -10.02 -4.39 4.64
CA GLU A 21 -9.08 -4.15 5.72
C GLU A 21 -9.41 -2.89 6.55
N THR A 22 -10.13 -1.92 5.97
CA THR A 22 -10.19 -0.55 6.52
C THR A 22 -11.58 0.09 6.50
N GLY A 23 -12.58 -0.59 5.92
CA GLY A 23 -13.96 -0.09 5.79
C GLY A 23 -14.14 1.06 4.81
N LEU A 24 -13.06 1.57 4.21
CA LEU A 24 -13.12 2.74 3.33
C LEU A 24 -13.65 2.37 1.94
N ALA A 25 -14.59 3.18 1.44
CA ALA A 25 -15.04 3.08 0.07
C ALA A 25 -14.12 3.89 -0.86
N VAL A 26 -13.55 3.22 -1.87
CA VAL A 26 -12.78 3.88 -2.94
C VAL A 26 -13.72 4.65 -3.86
N SER A 27 -13.39 5.91 -4.15
CA SER A 27 -14.07 6.75 -5.14
C SER A 27 -13.48 6.58 -6.53
N SER A 28 -12.16 6.45 -6.63
CA SER A 28 -11.45 6.29 -7.90
C SER A 28 -10.17 5.48 -7.70
N ILE A 29 -9.75 4.75 -8.74
CA ILE A 29 -8.43 4.14 -8.83
C ILE A 29 -7.64 4.98 -9.84
N GLY A 30 -6.51 5.52 -9.40
CA GLY A 30 -5.56 6.25 -10.23
C GLY A 30 -4.60 5.30 -10.95
N GLU A 31 -3.41 5.82 -11.27
CA GLU A 31 -2.40 5.06 -11.98
C GLU A 31 -1.80 3.93 -11.12
N SER A 32 -1.38 2.85 -11.80
CA SER A 32 -0.47 1.87 -11.21
C SER A 32 0.87 2.53 -10.99
N LEU A 33 1.35 2.53 -9.75
CA LEU A 33 2.68 3.04 -9.41
C LEU A 33 3.76 2.02 -9.77
N GLY A 34 3.37 0.76 -9.87
CA GLY A 34 4.21 -0.33 -10.35
C GLY A 34 4.11 -1.56 -9.46
N THR A 35 5.06 -2.47 -9.63
CA THR A 35 5.05 -3.77 -8.97
C THR A 35 6.41 -4.05 -8.33
N TYR A 36 6.37 -4.68 -7.16
CA TYR A 36 7.55 -5.07 -6.40
C TYR A 36 7.51 -6.54 -6.03
N LEU A 37 8.57 -7.26 -6.37
CA LEU A 37 8.77 -8.63 -5.93
C LEU A 37 9.38 -8.62 -4.52
N SER A 38 8.60 -9.06 -3.54
CA SER A 38 9.05 -9.19 -2.16
C SER A 38 10.07 -10.31 -2.02
N ASN A 39 11.02 -10.13 -1.11
CA ASN A 39 11.96 -11.16 -0.67
C ASN A 39 11.31 -12.23 0.23
N ILE A 40 10.00 -12.14 0.50
CA ILE A 40 9.26 -13.13 1.26
C ILE A 40 8.92 -14.32 0.36
N MET A 41 9.29 -15.52 0.83
CA MET A 41 8.88 -16.79 0.25
C MET A 41 7.77 -17.38 1.11
N ILE A 42 6.64 -17.72 0.49
CA ILE A 42 5.47 -18.28 1.16
C ILE A 42 5.46 -19.79 0.91
N PRO A 43 5.45 -20.63 1.95
CA PRO A 43 5.29 -22.06 1.79
C PRO A 43 3.87 -22.43 1.40
N ILE A 44 3.75 -23.37 0.47
CA ILE A 44 2.51 -24.03 0.05
C ILE A 44 2.78 -25.55 -0.02
N ASP A 45 1.72 -26.36 -0.11
CA ASP A 45 1.84 -27.83 -0.14
C ASP A 45 2.79 -28.35 -1.24
N GLN A 46 2.93 -27.60 -2.33
CA GLN A 46 3.74 -27.95 -3.51
C GLN A 46 5.10 -27.24 -3.58
N GLY A 47 5.51 -26.50 -2.53
CA GLY A 47 6.82 -25.83 -2.49
C GLY A 47 6.79 -24.40 -1.95
N LEU A 48 7.60 -23.52 -2.54
CA LEU A 48 7.70 -22.11 -2.17
C LEU A 48 7.24 -21.23 -3.32
N VAL A 49 6.44 -20.20 -3.02
CA VAL A 49 6.05 -19.16 -3.98
C VAL A 49 6.57 -17.81 -3.53
N GLY A 50 6.91 -16.95 -4.49
CA GLY A 50 7.26 -15.56 -4.22
C GLY A 50 6.02 -14.68 -4.07
N LEU A 51 6.17 -13.55 -3.39
CA LEU A 51 5.10 -12.57 -3.22
C LEU A 51 5.32 -11.35 -4.12
N LEU A 52 4.38 -11.11 -5.04
CA LEU A 52 4.38 -9.97 -5.94
C LEU A 52 3.37 -8.91 -5.47
N LEU A 53 3.83 -7.70 -5.22
CA LEU A 53 3.02 -6.59 -4.70
C LEU A 53 2.80 -5.55 -5.81
N SER A 54 1.57 -5.41 -6.28
CA SER A 54 1.18 -4.33 -7.18
C SER A 54 0.66 -3.16 -6.36
N VAL A 55 1.11 -1.95 -6.68
CA VAL A 55 0.79 -0.72 -5.95
C VAL A 55 0.00 0.22 -6.85
N TYR A 56 -1.13 0.71 -6.32
CA TYR A 56 -2.04 1.60 -7.03
C TYR A 56 -2.30 2.86 -6.22
N GLN A 57 -2.54 3.97 -6.92
CA GLN A 57 -3.15 5.13 -6.33
C GLN A 57 -4.66 4.93 -6.19
N VAL A 58 -5.21 5.28 -5.03
CA VAL A 58 -6.65 5.26 -4.79
C VAL A 58 -7.08 6.55 -4.10
N GLU A 59 -8.28 7.01 -4.43
CA GLU A 59 -8.97 8.05 -3.67
C GLU A 59 -10.11 7.40 -2.88
N VAL A 60 -10.35 7.89 -1.66
CA VAL A 60 -11.40 7.37 -0.78
C VAL A 60 -12.49 8.41 -0.54
N LYS A 61 -13.73 7.94 -0.37
CA LYS A 61 -14.90 8.82 -0.17
C LYS A 61 -14.91 9.53 1.19
N ASN A 62 -14.24 8.94 2.19
CA ASN A 62 -14.10 9.50 3.54
C ASN A 62 -12.79 8.97 4.16
N ASP A 63 -12.42 9.50 5.33
CA ASP A 63 -11.18 9.20 6.06
C ASP A 63 -11.40 8.37 7.34
N ALA A 64 -12.65 7.97 7.62
CA ALA A 64 -13.02 7.23 8.82
C ALA A 64 -12.68 5.74 8.67
N ILE A 65 -11.57 5.33 9.29
CA ILE A 65 -11.09 3.95 9.22
C ILE A 65 -11.86 3.04 10.20
N GLN A 66 -12.31 1.90 9.70
CA GLN A 66 -12.85 0.79 10.47
C GLN A 66 -12.05 -0.48 10.16
N LEU A 67 -11.25 -0.94 11.13
CA LEU A 67 -10.37 -2.09 10.93
C LEU A 67 -11.13 -3.42 10.89
N SER A 68 -10.65 -4.34 10.07
CA SER A 68 -11.02 -5.75 10.17
C SER A 68 -10.37 -6.43 11.38
N VAL A 69 -10.86 -7.63 11.71
CA VAL A 69 -10.27 -8.46 12.78
C VAL A 69 -8.83 -8.90 12.50
N GLU A 70 -8.36 -8.77 11.27
CA GLU A 70 -7.00 -9.14 10.85
C GLU A 70 -5.96 -8.07 11.23
N HIS A 71 -6.39 -6.86 11.59
CA HIS A 71 -5.51 -5.71 11.79
C HIS A 71 -5.72 -5.05 13.15
N THR A 72 -4.63 -4.65 13.81
CA THR A 72 -4.67 -4.00 15.13
C THR A 72 -4.65 -2.48 15.06
N SER A 73 -4.16 -1.91 13.95
CA SER A 73 -4.01 -0.46 13.79
C SER A 73 -3.99 -0.07 12.32
N ALA A 74 -4.57 1.10 12.00
CA ALA A 74 -4.29 1.82 10.77
C ALA A 74 -4.41 3.32 11.04
N GLU A 75 -3.62 4.10 10.32
CA GLU A 75 -3.51 5.53 10.51
C GLU A 75 -3.19 6.22 9.18
N TRP A 76 -3.59 7.49 9.09
CA TRP A 76 -3.16 8.38 8.03
C TRP A 76 -1.84 9.03 8.44
N VAL A 77 -0.82 8.90 7.59
CA VAL A 77 0.51 9.48 7.80
C VAL A 77 0.94 10.27 6.57
N SER A 78 1.86 11.21 6.77
CA SER A 78 2.54 11.87 5.66
C SER A 78 3.41 10.88 4.89
N MET A 79 3.71 11.19 3.63
CA MET A 79 4.59 10.36 2.79
C MET A 79 5.98 10.18 3.43
N GLN A 80 6.53 11.24 4.01
CA GLN A 80 7.81 11.20 4.73
C GLN A 80 7.80 10.20 5.87
N GLU A 81 6.74 10.20 6.69
CA GLU A 81 6.62 9.27 7.82
C GLU A 81 6.33 7.84 7.33
N LEU A 82 5.55 7.68 6.25
CA LEU A 82 5.33 6.38 5.61
C LEU A 82 6.65 5.76 5.15
N VAL A 83 7.46 6.49 4.38
CA VAL A 83 8.76 6.03 3.90
C VAL A 83 9.66 5.64 5.07
N LYS A 84 9.76 6.49 6.09
CA LYS A 84 10.56 6.23 7.29
C LYS A 84 10.13 4.93 7.98
N ARG A 85 8.82 4.70 8.12
CA ARG A 85 8.28 3.48 8.72
C ARG A 85 8.50 2.25 7.86
N LEU A 86 8.42 2.36 6.54
CA LEU A 86 8.59 1.22 5.63
C LEU A 86 10.05 0.84 5.36
N ARG A 87 11.00 1.75 5.62
CA ARG A 87 12.43 1.60 5.28
C ARG A 87 13.11 0.36 5.88
N HIS A 88 12.65 -0.11 7.04
CA HIS A 88 13.22 -1.32 7.66
C HIS A 88 12.76 -2.62 6.97
N LYS A 89 11.67 -2.58 6.20
CA LYS A 89 11.01 -3.76 5.62
C LYS A 89 11.21 -3.86 4.11
N TYR A 90 11.29 -2.73 3.41
CA TYR A 90 11.32 -2.69 1.96
C TYR A 90 12.58 -1.99 1.43
N PRO A 91 13.11 -2.43 0.27
CA PRO A 91 14.30 -1.84 -0.32
C PRO A 91 14.02 -0.45 -0.87
N GLU A 92 15.09 0.33 -1.02
CA GLU A 92 15.04 1.72 -1.47
C GLU A 92 14.28 1.93 -2.78
N ALA A 93 14.46 1.03 -3.76
CA ALA A 93 13.76 1.09 -5.04
C ALA A 93 12.21 1.02 -4.89
N PHE A 94 11.71 0.30 -3.88
CA PHE A 94 10.28 0.25 -3.60
C PHE A 94 9.78 1.52 -2.92
N LEU A 95 10.57 2.08 -1.99
CA LEU A 95 10.23 3.35 -1.32
C LEU A 95 10.18 4.49 -2.34
N GLN A 96 11.07 4.49 -3.32
CA GLN A 96 11.08 5.45 -4.44
C GLN A 96 9.81 5.33 -5.30
N LEU A 97 9.34 4.12 -5.56
CA LEU A 97 8.09 3.86 -6.28
C LEU A 97 6.89 4.50 -5.57
N ILE A 98 6.81 4.31 -4.25
CA ILE A 98 5.75 4.88 -3.42
C ILE A 98 5.83 6.41 -3.37
N ALA A 99 7.01 6.97 -3.11
CA ALA A 99 7.22 8.41 -2.99
C ALA A 99 6.83 9.15 -4.28
N LYS A 100 7.23 8.61 -5.45
CA LYS A 100 6.88 9.17 -6.76
C LYS A 100 5.37 9.27 -6.96
N GLY A 101 4.61 8.25 -6.56
CA GLY A 101 3.16 8.26 -6.68
C GLY A 101 2.45 9.26 -5.75
N GLY A 102 3.11 9.67 -4.67
CA GLY A 102 2.59 10.68 -3.75
C GLY A 102 2.72 12.11 -4.27
N ASN A 103 3.27 12.31 -5.48
CA ASN A 103 3.73 13.61 -5.98
C ASN A 103 4.74 14.32 -5.05
N GLU A 104 5.43 13.57 -4.19
CA GLU A 104 6.48 14.09 -3.31
C GLU A 104 7.84 13.55 -3.79
N ILE A 105 8.74 14.46 -4.19
CA ILE A 105 10.16 14.13 -4.36
C ILE A 105 10.78 14.14 -2.97
N CYS A 106 10.76 13.00 -2.28
CA CYS A 106 11.58 12.83 -1.09
C CYS A 106 13.06 12.73 -1.54
N SER A 107 13.91 13.64 -1.08
CA SER A 107 15.36 13.39 -1.03
C SER A 107 15.59 12.30 0.03
N LEU A 108 15.71 11.06 -0.41
CA LEU A 108 15.74 9.86 0.43
C LEU A 108 17.09 9.60 1.10
#